data_AF-A0A529MF54-F1
#
_entry.id   AF-A0A529MF54-F1
#
_cell.length_a   1.000
_cell.length_b   1.000
_cell.length_c   1.000
_cell.angle_alpha   90.00
_cell.angle_beta   90.00
_cell.angle_gamma   90.00
#
_symmetry.space_group_name_H-M   'P 1'
#
loop_
_entity.id
_entity.type
_entity.pdbx_description
1 polymer ?
#
loop_
_entity_poly.entity_id
_entity_poly.type
_entity_poly.pdbx_seq_one_letter_code
_entity_poly.pdbx_strand_id
1 'polypeptide(L)'
;YRPNLWGLAGHAEGFERYVKSDRVSSQLKTVLPDCDLIVGTEEEIMIASGADDCLSALKTIRALSSATIVLKRGAKGCIVYDGPISDDLEDGIVGKGFAIEIYNVLGAGDAFMSGFLRGWLGGESFATAATWANACGAFAVSRLLCAPEYPTFEELQFFLKHGSKHLALRKDEAINHIHWATTRRRDIPSLMALACD
;
A
#
# COMPACT_ATOMS: atom_id res chain seq x y z
N TYR A 1 8.37 -4.78 -6.02
CA TYR A 1 9.19 -5.48 -7.04
C TYR A 1 8.80 -5.00 -8.44
N ARG A 2 9.75 -4.86 -9.37
CA ARG A 2 9.48 -4.50 -10.78
C ARG A 2 10.40 -5.30 -11.72
N PRO A 3 9.89 -6.23 -12.53
CA PRO A 3 10.70 -7.08 -13.41
C PRO A 3 11.73 -6.33 -14.27
N ASN A 4 11.33 -5.21 -14.88
CA ASN A 4 12.23 -4.39 -15.71
C ASN A 4 13.45 -3.86 -14.95
N LEU A 5 13.29 -3.45 -13.69
CA LEU A 5 14.41 -2.97 -12.86
C LEU A 5 15.39 -4.09 -12.50
N TRP A 6 14.95 -5.34 -12.61
CA TRP A 6 15.76 -6.53 -12.42
C TRP A 6 16.33 -7.10 -13.73
N GLY A 7 16.05 -6.47 -14.88
CA GLY A 7 16.44 -6.95 -16.19
C GLY A 7 15.72 -8.24 -16.61
N LEU A 8 14.50 -8.46 -16.12
CA LEU A 8 13.73 -9.69 -16.36
C LEU A 8 12.65 -9.56 -17.44
N ALA A 9 12.38 -8.35 -17.89
CA ALA A 9 11.39 -8.05 -18.92
C ALA A 9 11.92 -6.94 -19.85
N GLY A 10 11.39 -6.90 -21.07
CA GLY A 10 11.85 -6.00 -22.13
C GLY A 10 11.50 -4.53 -21.89
N HIS A 11 12.12 -3.63 -22.63
CA HIS A 11 11.87 -2.18 -22.52
C HIS A 11 10.39 -1.78 -22.71
N ALA A 12 9.62 -2.54 -23.49
CA ALA A 12 8.19 -2.29 -23.73
C ALA A 12 7.27 -2.93 -22.67
N GLU A 13 7.79 -3.74 -21.76
CA GLU A 13 7.03 -4.55 -20.81
C GLU A 13 6.90 -3.88 -19.43
N GLY A 14 6.91 -2.54 -19.38
CA GLY A 14 6.83 -1.77 -18.13
C GLY A 14 5.55 -1.99 -17.32
N PHE A 15 4.52 -2.58 -17.94
CA PHE A 15 3.27 -2.95 -17.27
C PHE A 15 3.33 -4.32 -16.58
N GLU A 16 4.31 -5.18 -16.91
CA GLU A 16 4.47 -6.45 -16.22
C GLU A 16 4.81 -6.21 -14.76
N ARG A 17 4.05 -6.87 -13.88
CA ARG A 17 4.18 -6.73 -12.42
C ARG A 17 4.86 -7.93 -11.78
N TYR A 18 4.95 -9.05 -12.49
CA TYR A 18 5.51 -10.28 -11.97
C TYR A 18 6.22 -11.11 -13.06
N VAL A 19 7.47 -11.47 -12.79
CA VAL A 19 8.24 -12.47 -13.52
C VAL A 19 8.94 -13.32 -12.46
N LYS A 20 8.80 -14.65 -12.51
CA LYS A 20 9.48 -15.54 -11.56
C LYS A 20 10.99 -15.48 -11.78
N SER A 21 11.78 -15.41 -10.70
CA SER A 21 13.23 -15.43 -10.79
C SER A 21 13.87 -15.93 -9.49
N ASP A 22 14.57 -17.07 -9.57
CA ASP A 22 15.32 -17.63 -8.44
C ASP A 22 16.46 -16.71 -8.01
N ARG A 23 17.08 -15.99 -8.96
CA ARG A 23 18.12 -14.99 -8.68
C ARG A 23 17.58 -13.86 -7.81
N VAL A 24 16.44 -13.28 -8.18
CA VAL A 24 15.81 -12.20 -7.40
C VAL A 24 15.35 -12.72 -6.05
N SER A 25 14.69 -13.88 -6.02
CA SER A 25 14.20 -14.48 -4.78
C SER A 25 15.34 -14.76 -3.80
N SER A 26 16.47 -15.28 -4.29
CA SER A 26 17.64 -15.54 -3.46
C SER A 26 18.22 -14.28 -2.84
N GLN A 27 18.23 -13.16 -3.59
CA GLN A 27 18.71 -11.87 -3.08
C GLN A 27 17.72 -11.22 -2.11
N LEU A 28 16.41 -11.26 -2.38
CA LEU A 28 15.42 -10.72 -1.46
C LEU A 28 15.41 -11.48 -0.14
N LYS A 29 15.58 -12.80 -0.15
CA LYS A 29 15.69 -13.61 1.07
C LYS A 29 16.81 -13.18 2.01
N THR A 30 17.90 -12.59 1.51
CA THR A 30 19.01 -12.16 2.38
C THR A 30 18.67 -10.96 3.24
N VAL A 31 17.66 -10.16 2.86
CA VAL A 31 17.28 -8.94 3.61
C VAL A 31 16.04 -9.13 4.49
N LEU A 32 15.26 -10.21 4.28
CA LEU A 32 14.06 -10.48 5.09
C LEU A 32 14.34 -10.58 6.60
N PRO A 33 15.43 -11.21 7.07
CA PRO A 33 15.73 -11.32 8.50
C PRO A 33 16.00 -9.97 9.17
N ASP A 34 16.41 -8.95 8.40
CA ASP A 34 16.78 -7.62 8.92
C ASP A 34 15.60 -6.64 8.94
N CYS A 35 14.40 -7.09 8.53
CA CYS A 35 13.21 -6.25 8.46
C CYS A 35 12.36 -6.40 9.73
N ASP A 36 11.85 -5.28 10.27
CA ASP A 36 10.80 -5.28 11.31
C ASP A 36 9.39 -5.35 10.69
N LEU A 37 9.25 -4.88 9.45
CA LEU A 37 7.99 -4.79 8.72
C LEU A 37 8.21 -5.19 7.25
N ILE A 38 7.43 -6.14 6.76
CA ILE A 38 7.44 -6.59 5.37
C ILE A 38 6.06 -6.33 4.77
N VAL A 39 5.98 -5.46 3.76
CA VAL A 39 4.72 -5.12 3.09
C VAL A 39 4.83 -5.44 1.60
N GLY A 40 3.90 -6.23 1.07
CA GLY A 40 3.91 -6.65 -0.33
C GLY A 40 2.53 -6.98 -0.86
N THR A 41 2.31 -6.85 -2.17
CA THR A 41 1.17 -7.50 -2.83
C THR A 41 1.36 -9.02 -2.88
N GLU A 42 0.33 -9.74 -3.30
CA GLU A 42 0.38 -11.19 -3.55
C GLU A 42 1.60 -11.57 -4.42
N GLU A 43 1.86 -10.83 -5.49
CA GLU A 43 3.01 -11.06 -6.37
C GLU A 43 4.36 -10.70 -5.70
N GLU A 44 4.38 -9.65 -4.89
CA GLU A 44 5.61 -9.18 -4.22
C GLU A 44 6.05 -10.13 -3.10
N ILE A 45 5.11 -10.76 -2.38
CA ILE A 45 5.46 -11.79 -1.38
C ILE A 45 5.92 -13.09 -2.05
N MET A 46 5.35 -13.45 -3.21
CA MET A 46 5.77 -14.63 -3.96
C MET A 46 7.20 -14.46 -4.48
N ILE A 47 7.55 -13.32 -5.08
CA ILE A 47 8.95 -13.10 -5.53
C ILE A 47 9.92 -12.94 -4.36
N ALA A 48 9.51 -12.37 -3.23
CA ALA A 48 10.37 -12.25 -2.04
C ALA A 48 10.70 -13.61 -1.42
N SER A 49 9.77 -14.55 -1.49
CA SER A 49 9.90 -15.91 -0.95
C SER A 49 10.38 -16.95 -1.97
N GLY A 50 10.26 -16.67 -3.27
CA GLY A 50 10.43 -17.66 -4.33
C GLY A 50 9.38 -18.78 -4.35
N ALA A 51 8.28 -18.63 -3.61
CA ALA A 51 7.18 -19.58 -3.61
C ALA A 51 6.17 -19.28 -4.74
N ASP A 52 5.35 -20.28 -5.08
CA ASP A 52 4.40 -20.21 -6.20
C ASP A 52 2.97 -19.82 -5.77
N ASP A 53 2.71 -19.71 -4.46
CA ASP A 53 1.43 -19.29 -3.91
C ASP A 53 1.62 -18.43 -2.64
N CYS A 54 0.59 -17.66 -2.28
CA CYS A 54 0.65 -16.71 -1.18
C CYS A 54 0.87 -17.37 0.18
N LEU A 55 0.24 -18.52 0.46
CA LEU A 55 0.33 -19.16 1.77
C LEU A 55 1.73 -19.72 1.99
N SER A 56 2.27 -20.42 1.00
CA SER A 56 3.66 -20.91 1.00
C SER A 56 4.66 -19.75 1.07
N ALA A 57 4.38 -18.63 0.40
CA ALA A 57 5.20 -17.43 0.45
C ALA A 57 5.26 -16.84 1.86
N LEU A 58 4.11 -16.64 2.51
CA LEU A 58 4.02 -16.12 3.88
C LEU A 58 4.76 -17.03 4.87
N LYS A 59 4.58 -18.34 4.77
CA LYS A 59 5.28 -19.32 5.63
C LYS A 59 6.80 -19.29 5.42
N THR A 60 7.24 -19.16 4.16
CA THR A 60 8.66 -19.04 3.84
C THR A 60 9.27 -17.76 4.41
N ILE A 61 8.58 -16.61 4.27
CA ILE A 61 9.01 -15.34 4.84
C ILE A 61 9.07 -15.44 6.36
N ARG A 62 8.04 -16.01 7.00
CA ARG A 62 8.01 -16.20 8.46
C ARG A 62 9.11 -17.12 8.98
N ALA A 63 9.52 -18.14 8.21
CA ALA A 63 10.64 -19.00 8.59
C ALA A 63 11.99 -18.26 8.59
N LEU A 64 12.09 -17.12 7.89
CA LEU A 64 13.31 -16.31 7.77
C LEU A 64 13.27 -15.02 8.61
N SER A 65 12.08 -14.53 8.98
CA SER A 65 11.90 -13.22 9.59
C SER A 65 10.84 -13.21 10.70
N SER A 66 11.13 -12.49 11.77
CA SER A 66 10.17 -12.17 12.83
C SER A 66 9.31 -10.93 12.53
N ALA A 67 9.52 -10.25 11.39
CA ALA A 67 8.78 -9.06 10.99
C ALA A 67 7.25 -9.21 11.09
N THR A 68 6.54 -8.11 11.32
CA THR A 68 5.12 -8.04 10.97
C THR A 68 5.01 -8.11 9.44
N ILE A 69 4.12 -8.96 8.91
CA ILE A 69 3.90 -9.10 7.47
C ILE A 69 2.55 -8.49 7.10
N VAL A 70 2.51 -7.63 6.07
CA VAL A 70 1.28 -7.01 5.55
C VAL A 70 1.08 -7.42 4.10
N LEU A 71 0.09 -8.27 3.87
CA LEU A 71 -0.31 -8.73 2.53
C LEU A 71 -1.36 -7.78 1.94
N LYS A 72 -0.98 -7.02 0.92
CA LYS A 72 -1.88 -6.15 0.15
C LYS A 72 -2.64 -6.98 -0.90
N ARG A 73 -3.96 -6.86 -0.93
CA ARG A 73 -4.87 -7.62 -1.83
C ARG A 73 -5.74 -6.70 -2.68
N GLY A 74 -5.20 -5.53 -3.04
CA GLY A 74 -5.88 -4.53 -3.87
C GLY A 74 -7.23 -4.12 -3.30
N ALA A 75 -8.31 -4.30 -4.07
CA ALA A 75 -9.67 -3.96 -3.65
C ALA A 75 -10.18 -4.74 -2.43
N LYS A 76 -9.57 -5.88 -2.09
CA LYS A 76 -9.88 -6.65 -0.87
C LYS A 76 -9.23 -6.07 0.39
N GLY A 77 -8.44 -4.99 0.26
CA GLY A 77 -7.72 -4.37 1.38
C GLY A 77 -6.40 -5.08 1.67
N CYS A 78 -6.11 -5.33 2.94
CA CYS A 78 -4.90 -6.03 3.38
C CYS A 78 -5.16 -6.93 4.58
N ILE A 79 -4.26 -7.89 4.78
CA ILE A 79 -4.20 -8.75 5.97
C ILE A 79 -2.84 -8.55 6.64
N VAL A 80 -2.84 -8.40 7.96
CA VAL A 80 -1.64 -8.22 8.78
C VAL A 80 -1.40 -9.49 9.59
N TYR A 81 -0.18 -10.03 9.54
CA TYR A 81 0.25 -11.18 10.30
C TYR A 81 1.39 -10.79 11.25
N ASP A 82 1.09 -10.75 12.55
CA ASP A 82 2.04 -10.43 13.62
C ASP A 82 2.31 -11.66 14.47
N GLY A 83 2.94 -12.67 13.85
CA GLY A 83 3.16 -13.97 14.47
C GLY A 83 3.13 -15.14 13.47
N PRO A 84 2.92 -16.37 13.96
CA PRO A 84 2.83 -17.58 13.13
C PRO A 84 1.81 -17.45 12.00
N ILE A 85 2.09 -18.09 10.88
CA ILE A 85 1.17 -18.16 9.73
C ILE A 85 0.42 -19.50 9.81
N SER A 86 -0.90 -19.45 9.95
CA SER A 86 -1.74 -20.66 9.98
C SER A 86 -1.94 -21.24 8.57
N ASP A 87 -2.76 -22.28 8.45
CA ASP A 87 -3.14 -22.86 7.15
C ASP A 87 -4.29 -22.09 6.46
N ASP A 88 -4.90 -21.12 7.14
CA ASP A 88 -5.93 -20.25 6.58
C ASP A 88 -5.32 -18.89 6.23
N LEU A 89 -5.34 -18.54 4.94
CA LEU A 89 -4.85 -17.25 4.47
C LEU A 89 -5.62 -16.09 5.11
N GLU A 90 -6.90 -16.27 5.45
CA GLU A 90 -7.75 -15.22 6.02
C GLU A 90 -7.59 -15.06 7.53
N ASP A 91 -6.83 -15.94 8.20
CA ASP A 91 -6.55 -15.92 9.64
C ASP A 91 -5.43 -14.93 9.99
N GLY A 92 -5.71 -13.66 9.71
CA GLY A 92 -4.88 -12.53 10.09
C GLY A 92 -5.71 -11.33 10.49
N ILE A 93 -5.04 -10.26 10.90
CA ILE A 93 -5.69 -9.04 11.36
C ILE A 93 -6.08 -8.20 10.15
N VAL A 94 -7.38 -7.94 10.00
CA VAL A 94 -7.92 -7.13 8.90
C VAL A 94 -8.40 -5.77 9.38
N GLY A 95 -8.19 -4.75 8.55
CA GLY A 95 -8.81 -3.44 8.71
C GLY A 95 -10.11 -3.33 7.92
N LYS A 96 -10.85 -2.23 8.11
CA LYS A 96 -12.03 -1.93 7.30
C LYS A 96 -11.62 -1.73 5.82
N GLY A 97 -12.38 -2.35 4.91
CA GLY A 97 -12.29 -2.11 3.47
C GLY A 97 -13.25 -1.00 3.02
N PHE A 98 -12.95 -0.38 1.88
CA PHE A 98 -13.74 0.72 1.31
C PHE A 98 -14.01 0.46 -0.16
N ALA A 99 -15.28 0.28 -0.52
CA ALA A 99 -15.69 0.13 -1.90
C ALA A 99 -15.63 1.50 -2.60
N ILE A 100 -14.77 1.64 -3.61
CA ILE A 100 -14.47 2.90 -4.29
C ILE A 100 -14.43 2.68 -5.81
N GLU A 101 -14.89 3.66 -6.57
CA GLU A 101 -14.72 3.70 -8.01
C GLU A 101 -13.26 4.03 -8.35
N ILE A 102 -12.58 3.12 -9.05
CA ILE A 102 -11.20 3.29 -9.47
C ILE A 102 -11.14 4.27 -10.64
N TYR A 103 -10.36 5.34 -10.48
CA TYR A 103 -10.11 6.36 -11.50
C TYR A 103 -8.64 6.34 -11.96
N ASN A 104 -7.68 6.25 -11.03
CA ASN A 104 -6.25 6.12 -11.35
C ASN A 104 -5.52 5.28 -10.29
N VAL A 105 -4.79 4.23 -10.68
CA VAL A 105 -4.07 3.37 -9.71
C VAL A 105 -2.68 3.87 -9.30
N LEU A 106 -2.23 4.99 -9.87
CA LEU A 106 -0.92 5.57 -9.59
C LEU A 106 -0.79 5.98 -8.12
N GLY A 107 0.27 5.53 -7.45
CA GLY A 107 0.55 5.92 -6.06
C GLY A 107 -0.33 5.26 -5.00
N ALA A 108 -1.22 4.34 -5.37
CA ALA A 108 -2.07 3.65 -4.40
C ALA A 108 -1.26 2.90 -3.32
N GLY A 109 -0.13 2.31 -3.72
CA GLY A 109 0.80 1.63 -2.81
C GLY A 109 1.47 2.59 -1.82
N ASP A 110 1.89 3.76 -2.28
CA ASP A 110 2.56 4.76 -1.42
C ASP A 110 1.55 5.40 -0.46
N ALA A 111 0.33 5.68 -0.93
CA ALA A 111 -0.76 6.14 -0.07
C ALA A 111 -1.09 5.09 1.00
N PHE A 112 -1.22 3.81 0.62
CA PHE A 112 -1.42 2.71 1.55
C PHE A 112 -0.31 2.67 2.61
N MET A 113 0.96 2.71 2.18
CA MET A 113 2.11 2.72 3.09
C MET A 113 2.07 3.92 4.04
N SER A 114 1.69 5.09 3.56
CA SER A 114 1.59 6.29 4.39
C SER A 114 0.54 6.14 5.52
N GLY A 115 -0.62 5.54 5.21
CA GLY A 115 -1.66 5.24 6.19
C GLY A 115 -1.23 4.17 7.19
N PHE A 116 -0.62 3.09 6.70
CA PHE A 116 -0.13 2.00 7.54
C PHE A 116 0.94 2.48 8.51
N LEU A 117 1.99 3.15 8.00
CA LEU A 117 3.10 3.63 8.80
C LEU A 117 2.67 4.68 9.84
N ARG A 118 1.70 5.54 9.50
CA ARG A 118 1.15 6.48 10.47
C ARG A 118 0.53 5.78 11.68
N GLY A 119 -0.22 4.71 11.46
CA GLY A 119 -0.81 3.91 12.54
C GLY A 119 0.25 3.10 13.29
N TRP A 120 1.06 2.34 12.56
CA TRP A 120 2.05 1.44 13.12
C TRP A 120 3.12 2.17 13.95
N LEU A 121 3.73 3.23 13.40
CA LEU A 121 4.71 4.04 14.14
C LEU A 121 4.05 4.90 15.23
N GLY A 122 2.75 5.15 15.12
CA GLY A 122 1.95 5.84 16.14
C GLY A 122 1.53 4.95 17.32
N GLY A 123 1.83 3.65 17.28
CA GLY A 123 1.44 2.69 18.31
C GLY A 123 -0.05 2.31 18.28
N GLU A 124 -0.74 2.56 17.16
CA GLU A 124 -2.12 2.13 16.97
C GLU A 124 -2.23 0.62 16.80
N SER A 125 -3.43 0.07 17.03
CA SER A 125 -3.68 -1.34 16.73
C SER A 125 -3.45 -1.66 15.24
N PHE A 126 -3.04 -2.89 14.92
CA PHE A 126 -2.89 -3.31 13.52
C PHE A 126 -4.19 -3.19 12.70
N ALA A 127 -5.35 -3.42 13.31
CA ALA A 127 -6.64 -3.22 12.66
C ALA A 127 -6.90 -1.75 12.30
N THR A 128 -6.49 -0.82 13.19
CA THR A 128 -6.52 0.62 12.92
C THR A 128 -5.56 0.99 11.80
N ALA A 129 -4.29 0.56 11.88
CA ALA A 129 -3.28 0.84 10.87
C ALA A 129 -3.69 0.30 9.49
N ALA A 130 -4.22 -0.93 9.43
CA ALA A 130 -4.77 -1.54 8.22
C ALA A 130 -5.97 -0.75 7.67
N THR A 131 -6.86 -0.27 8.55
CA THR A 131 -8.00 0.57 8.15
C THR A 131 -7.53 1.88 7.52
N TRP A 132 -6.54 2.55 8.12
CA TRP A 132 -5.98 3.78 7.57
C TRP A 132 -5.25 3.54 6.25
N ALA A 133 -4.49 2.45 6.15
CA ALA A 133 -3.83 2.04 4.92
C ALA A 133 -4.83 1.80 3.78
N ASN A 134 -5.89 1.03 4.03
CA ASN A 134 -6.96 0.78 3.07
C ASN A 134 -7.65 2.07 2.63
N ALA A 135 -7.97 2.96 3.57
CA ALA A 135 -8.60 4.24 3.28
C ALA A 135 -7.69 5.15 2.44
N CYS A 136 -6.41 5.29 2.78
CA CYS A 136 -5.47 6.08 1.99
C CYS A 136 -5.29 5.53 0.57
N GLY A 137 -5.20 4.20 0.41
CA GLY A 137 -5.20 3.56 -0.90
C GLY A 137 -6.48 3.85 -1.69
N ALA A 138 -7.64 3.79 -1.03
CA ALA A 138 -8.95 4.15 -1.59
C ALA A 138 -8.98 5.61 -2.11
N PHE A 139 -8.46 6.57 -1.35
CA PHE A 139 -8.36 7.96 -1.78
C PHE A 139 -7.50 8.12 -3.02
N ALA A 140 -6.29 7.53 -3.02
CA ALA A 140 -5.38 7.60 -4.15
C ALA A 140 -6.03 7.03 -5.42
N VAL A 141 -6.74 5.90 -5.32
CA VAL A 141 -7.38 5.31 -6.50
C VAL A 141 -8.59 6.06 -7.01
N SER A 142 -9.26 6.85 -6.16
CA SER A 142 -10.49 7.55 -6.53
C SER A 142 -10.28 8.90 -7.21
N ARG A 143 -9.04 9.43 -7.17
CA ARG A 143 -8.65 10.77 -7.62
C ARG A 143 -7.63 10.71 -8.77
N LEU A 144 -7.39 11.85 -9.42
CA LEU A 144 -6.61 11.87 -10.67
C LEU A 144 -5.10 11.79 -10.42
N LEU A 145 -4.59 12.61 -9.51
CA LEU A 145 -3.16 12.76 -9.28
C LEU A 145 -2.66 11.75 -8.24
N CYS A 146 -1.33 11.65 -8.12
CA CYS A 146 -0.64 10.78 -7.16
C CYS A 146 -0.59 11.43 -5.77
N ALA A 147 0.62 11.69 -5.25
CA ALA A 147 0.86 12.28 -3.93
C ALA A 147 -0.01 13.50 -3.56
N PRO A 148 -0.35 14.44 -4.47
CA PRO A 148 -1.22 15.57 -4.12
C PRO A 148 -2.62 15.17 -3.65
N GLU A 149 -3.11 13.99 -4.03
CA GLU A 149 -4.48 13.55 -3.74
C GLU A 149 -4.58 12.65 -2.51
N TYR A 150 -3.43 12.35 -1.88
CA TYR A 150 -3.41 11.58 -0.64
C TYR A 150 -4.12 12.37 0.45
N PRO A 151 -4.92 11.70 1.29
CA PRO A 151 -5.73 12.40 2.26
C PRO A 151 -4.83 13.01 3.34
N THR A 152 -5.15 14.22 3.77
CA THR A 152 -4.60 14.70 5.04
C THR A 152 -5.18 13.88 6.19
N PHE A 153 -4.56 13.94 7.36
CA PHE A 153 -5.09 13.16 8.49
C PHE A 153 -6.49 13.62 8.89
N GLU A 154 -6.77 14.93 8.84
CA GLU A 154 -8.11 15.46 9.13
C GLU A 154 -9.15 14.96 8.12
N GLU A 155 -8.81 14.95 6.83
CA GLU A 155 -9.65 14.39 5.77
C GLU A 155 -9.91 12.89 5.97
N LEU A 156 -8.85 12.12 6.28
CA LEU A 156 -8.95 10.70 6.57
C LEU A 156 -9.89 10.44 7.77
N GLN A 157 -9.70 11.16 8.88
CA GLN A 157 -10.55 11.02 10.07
C GLN A 157 -12.00 11.39 9.78
N PHE A 158 -12.23 12.46 9.00
CA PHE A 158 -13.57 12.83 8.57
C PHE A 158 -14.24 11.72 7.76
N PHE A 159 -13.53 11.16 6.78
CA PHE A 159 -14.04 10.05 5.96
C PHE A 159 -14.32 8.79 6.79
N LEU A 160 -13.44 8.42 7.71
CA LEU A 160 -13.63 7.25 8.56
C LEU A 160 -14.86 7.39 9.48
N LYS A 161 -15.12 8.62 9.96
CA LYS A 161 -16.24 8.92 10.86
C LYS A 161 -17.58 9.03 10.14
N HIS A 162 -17.62 9.68 8.97
CA HIS A 162 -18.87 10.03 8.30
C HIS A 162 -19.16 9.19 7.05
N GLY A 163 -18.14 8.53 6.49
CA GLY A 163 -18.20 7.89 5.18
C GLY A 163 -18.33 8.88 4.04
N SER A 164 -18.67 8.34 2.86
CA SER A 164 -19.11 9.12 1.70
C SER A 164 -20.34 8.45 1.11
N LYS A 165 -21.24 9.25 0.52
CA LYS A 165 -22.34 8.74 -0.30
C LYS A 165 -21.89 8.36 -1.72
N HIS A 166 -20.66 8.72 -2.09
CA HIS A 166 -20.11 8.48 -3.41
C HIS A 166 -19.03 7.40 -3.36
N LEU A 167 -19.07 6.47 -4.31
CA LEU A 167 -17.94 5.56 -4.55
C LEU A 167 -16.79 6.30 -5.25
N ALA A 168 -17.10 7.34 -6.03
CA ALA A 168 -16.12 8.28 -6.57
C ALA A 168 -15.89 9.41 -5.56
N LEU A 169 -14.93 9.24 -4.62
CA LEU A 169 -14.64 10.23 -3.56
C LEU A 169 -14.28 11.60 -4.13
N ARG A 170 -13.70 11.66 -5.34
CA ARG A 170 -13.46 12.92 -6.06
C ARG A 170 -14.73 13.75 -6.33
N LYS A 171 -15.93 13.17 -6.19
CA LYS A 171 -17.22 13.86 -6.33
C LYS A 171 -17.86 14.25 -4.99
N ASP A 172 -17.27 13.88 -3.85
CA ASP A 172 -17.78 14.24 -2.54
C ASP A 172 -17.32 15.66 -2.17
N GLU A 173 -18.26 16.59 -2.17
CA GLU A 173 -17.98 18.01 -1.93
C GLU A 173 -17.42 18.27 -0.52
N ALA A 174 -17.89 17.55 0.50
CA ALA A 174 -17.47 17.76 1.88
C ALA A 174 -16.03 17.26 2.09
N ILE A 175 -15.72 16.07 1.58
CA ILE A 175 -14.37 15.50 1.63
C ILE A 175 -13.39 16.39 0.86
N ASN A 176 -13.76 16.78 -0.37
CA ASN A 176 -12.93 17.66 -1.18
C ASN A 176 -12.72 19.03 -0.50
N HIS A 177 -13.74 19.60 0.14
CA HIS A 177 -13.57 20.86 0.87
C HIS A 177 -12.48 20.75 1.94
N ILE A 178 -12.48 19.68 2.74
CA ILE A 178 -11.46 19.44 3.77
C ILE A 178 -10.09 19.25 3.13
N HIS A 179 -10.01 18.50 2.04
CA HIS A 179 -8.76 18.34 1.28
C HIS A 179 -8.18 19.71 0.92
N TRP A 180 -8.96 20.55 0.23
CA TRP A 180 -8.55 21.89 -0.19
C TRP A 180 -8.19 22.80 0.99
N ALA A 181 -8.93 22.73 2.10
CA ALA A 181 -8.66 23.53 3.28
C ALA A 181 -7.33 23.14 3.96
N THR A 182 -6.99 21.86 3.94
CA THR A 182 -5.84 21.30 4.66
C THR A 182 -4.57 21.18 3.80
N THR A 183 -4.70 21.16 2.48
CA THR A 183 -3.57 21.16 1.53
C THR A 183 -3.31 22.50 0.87
N ARG A 184 -4.02 23.56 1.30
CA ARG A 184 -3.92 24.90 0.73
C ARG A 184 -2.46 25.35 0.64
N ARG A 185 -1.97 25.48 -0.59
CA ARG A 185 -0.61 25.97 -0.83
C ARG A 185 -0.52 27.40 -0.28
N ARG A 186 0.53 27.65 0.50
CA ARG A 186 0.91 29.01 0.87
C ARG A 186 1.48 29.70 -0.37
N ASP A 187 1.40 31.03 -0.39
CA ASP A 187 2.08 31.81 -1.41
C ASP A 187 3.58 31.52 -1.32
N ILE A 188 4.17 30.99 -2.39
CA ILE A 188 5.61 30.75 -2.49
C ILE A 188 6.16 31.88 -3.37
N PRO A 189 6.72 32.95 -2.79
CA PRO A 189 7.06 34.16 -3.53
C PRO A 189 8.11 33.95 -4.64
N SER A 190 8.86 32.84 -4.61
CA SER A 190 9.75 32.40 -5.68
C SER A 190 10.01 30.90 -5.53
N LEU A 191 9.73 30.10 -6.58
CA LEU A 191 10.11 28.68 -6.67
C LEU A 191 10.82 28.43 -8.01
N MET A 192 12.10 28.06 -7.94
CA MET A 192 12.89 27.62 -9.08
C MET A 192 13.17 26.13 -8.89
N ALA A 193 12.68 25.28 -9.79
CA ALA A 193 12.89 23.84 -9.74
C ALA A 193 13.45 23.33 -11.08
N LEU A 194 14.50 22.52 -11.01
CA LEU A 194 15.04 21.76 -12.13
C LEU A 194 14.88 20.28 -11.78
N ALA A 195 14.15 19.55 -12.61
CA ALA A 195 14.07 18.09 -12.54
C ALA A 195 14.68 17.52 -13.83
N CYS A 196 15.50 16.50 -13.68
CA CYS A 196 16.02 15.68 -14.78
C CYS A 196 15.72 14.23 -14.44
N ASP A 197 15.16 13.50 -15.40
CA ASP A 197 14.79 12.08 -15.31
C ASP A 197 15.72 11.26 -16.20
#